data_AF-A0A952VS58-F1
#
_entry.id   AF-A0A952VS58-F1
#
_cell.length_a   1.000
_cell.length_b   1.000
_cell.length_c   1.000
_cell.angle_alpha   90.00
_cell.angle_beta   90.00
_cell.angle_gamma   90.00
#
_symmetry.space_group_name_H-M   'P 1'
#
loop_
_entity.id
_entity.type
_entity.pdbx_description
1 polymer ?
#
loop_
_entity_poly.entity_id
_entity_poly.type
_entity_poly.pdbx_seq_one_letter_code
_entity_poly.pdbx_strand_id
1 'polypeptide(L)'
;MKHSLKNTDDLRWLIGHTGGFRSGYVTDVQMSKRRLLDEGSGREVPAGTSVSVTIRYEIRGMVRVAKLAMTGVTDFSIFEQEGADCSALGVIQTEFSAGKLRFWFDPQGELYVVCDEAHLDEIATPFVTADQAAEFARWTFQGRTAEGPTVQWLLHELDRAGLPCAWREAKRDVAIHPAVQWEGDLIPAVDFSVDGDNMVHVMAYRLLEGQGFGLMLRVFGIQDRRMRRILEVLTDQITQHFAGDCLVGTTIVPGREWEGWLTREHHARHDRWDR
;
A
#
# COMPACT_ATOMS: atom_id res chain seq x y z
N MET A 1 7.94 5.57 7.64
CA MET A 1 8.98 6.61 7.47
C MET A 1 8.50 7.65 6.46
N LYS A 2 8.83 8.93 6.66
CA LYS A 2 8.58 10.01 5.69
C LYS A 2 9.86 10.78 5.40
N HIS A 3 10.14 11.11 4.14
CA HIS A 3 11.34 11.86 3.77
C HIS A 3 11.09 12.76 2.54
N SER A 4 11.52 14.02 2.61
CA SER A 4 11.40 14.98 1.49
C SER A 4 12.70 14.98 0.68
N LEU A 5 12.58 14.98 -0.65
CA LEU A 5 13.67 14.94 -1.61
C LEU A 5 13.62 16.23 -2.44
N LYS A 6 14.72 16.98 -2.43
CA LYS A 6 14.83 18.27 -3.14
C LYS A 6 16.17 18.46 -3.86
N ASN A 7 17.20 17.71 -3.49
CA ASN A 7 18.56 17.90 -4.02
C ASN A 7 19.30 16.58 -4.25
N THR A 8 20.54 16.68 -4.73
CA THR A 8 21.40 15.52 -5.03
C THR A 8 21.73 14.66 -3.82
N ASP A 9 21.91 15.24 -2.63
CA ASP A 9 22.19 14.47 -1.40
C ASP A 9 20.99 13.64 -0.99
N ASP A 10 19.78 14.19 -1.14
CA ASP A 10 18.54 13.47 -0.87
C ASP A 10 18.36 12.28 -1.84
N LEU A 11 18.74 12.45 -3.12
CA LEU A 11 18.73 11.35 -4.09
C LEU A 11 19.74 10.25 -3.72
N ARG A 12 20.95 10.62 -3.28
CA ARG A 12 21.92 9.63 -2.79
C ARG A 12 21.40 8.88 -1.58
N TRP A 13 20.76 9.59 -0.66
CA TRP A 13 20.11 9.00 0.50
C TRP A 13 19.02 8.01 0.06
N LEU A 14 18.14 8.40 -0.87
CA LEU A 14 17.06 7.55 -1.39
C LEU A 14 17.63 6.23 -1.94
N ILE A 15 18.61 6.31 -2.84
CA ILE A 15 19.22 5.12 -3.46
C ILE A 15 19.90 4.23 -2.41
N GLY A 16 20.63 4.82 -1.46
CA GLY A 16 21.29 4.06 -0.39
C GLY A 16 20.30 3.41 0.58
N HIS A 17 19.19 4.08 0.88
CA HIS A 17 18.15 3.61 1.80
C HIS A 17 17.31 2.48 1.20
N THR A 18 16.86 2.65 -0.05
CA THR A 18 15.95 1.70 -0.72
C THR A 18 16.70 0.65 -1.54
N GLY A 19 18.02 0.74 -1.64
CA GLY A 19 18.82 -0.07 -2.56
C GLY A 19 18.47 0.19 -4.04
N GLY A 20 17.91 1.37 -4.32
CA GLY A 20 17.36 1.73 -5.63
C GLY A 20 16.14 0.87 -6.03
N PHE A 21 15.38 0.39 -5.05
CA PHE A 21 14.22 -0.50 -5.23
C PHE A 21 14.54 -1.79 -6.00
N ARG A 22 15.77 -2.28 -5.87
CA ARG A 22 16.25 -3.45 -6.61
C ARG A 22 15.35 -4.66 -6.41
N SER A 23 15.04 -5.35 -7.51
CA SER A 23 14.19 -6.55 -7.52
C SER A 23 12.77 -6.30 -6.99
N GLY A 24 12.35 -5.04 -6.89
CA GLY A 24 11.00 -4.64 -6.57
C GLY A 24 10.11 -4.63 -7.81
N TYR A 25 8.90 -4.14 -7.65
CA TYR A 25 7.98 -3.85 -8.74
C TYR A 25 7.09 -2.67 -8.38
N VAL A 26 6.69 -1.92 -9.40
CA VAL A 26 5.62 -0.93 -9.27
C VAL A 26 4.30 -1.70 -9.08
N THR A 27 3.45 -1.17 -8.22
CA THR A 27 2.14 -1.76 -7.89
C THR A 27 1.00 -0.83 -8.26
N ASP A 28 1.26 0.47 -8.29
CA ASP A 28 0.28 1.49 -8.66
C ASP A 28 0.99 2.77 -9.10
N VAL A 29 0.42 3.45 -10.09
CA VAL A 29 0.84 4.77 -10.56
C VAL A 29 -0.39 5.66 -10.64
N GLN A 30 -0.40 6.74 -9.87
CA GLN A 30 -1.50 7.70 -9.83
C GLN A 30 -1.03 9.05 -10.32
N MET A 31 -1.74 9.60 -11.31
CA MET A 31 -1.56 10.97 -11.75
C MET A 31 -2.76 11.82 -11.34
N SER A 32 -2.50 13.01 -10.80
CA SER A 32 -3.53 14.02 -10.62
C SER A 32 -3.10 15.36 -11.22
N LYS A 33 -4.02 15.97 -11.98
CA LYS A 33 -3.86 17.31 -12.55
C LYS A 33 -4.74 18.26 -11.75
N ARG A 34 -4.14 19.20 -11.04
CA ARG A 34 -4.87 20.23 -10.29
C ARG A 34 -5.26 21.34 -11.26
N ARG A 35 -6.49 21.83 -11.12
CA ARG A 35 -6.98 23.03 -11.81
C ARG A 35 -7.45 24.03 -10.78
N LEU A 36 -7.27 25.31 -11.05
CA LEU A 36 -7.81 26.42 -10.26
C LEU A 36 -8.80 27.19 -11.12
N LEU A 37 -9.88 27.66 -10.53
CA LEU A 37 -10.78 28.59 -11.19
C LEU A 37 -10.15 29.98 -11.14
N ASP A 38 -9.88 30.55 -12.31
CA ASP A 38 -9.52 31.95 -12.42
C ASP A 38 -10.79 32.80 -12.31
N GLU A 39 -10.98 33.47 -11.18
CA GLU A 39 -12.16 34.29 -10.88
C GLU A 39 -12.36 35.45 -11.87
N GLY A 40 -11.28 35.95 -12.49
CA GLY A 40 -11.35 37.05 -13.45
C GLY A 40 -11.89 36.64 -14.82
N SER A 41 -11.62 35.40 -15.24
CA SER A 41 -12.06 34.87 -16.55
C SER A 41 -13.18 33.83 -16.45
N GLY A 42 -13.47 33.33 -15.25
CA GLY A 42 -14.39 32.23 -15.00
C GLY A 42 -13.91 30.88 -15.56
N ARG A 43 -12.63 30.75 -15.93
CA ARG A 43 -12.09 29.54 -16.56
C ARG A 43 -11.21 28.74 -15.61
N GLU A 44 -11.21 27.43 -15.79
CA GLU A 44 -10.28 26.54 -15.08
C GLU A 44 -8.89 26.54 -15.73
N VAL A 45 -7.91 27.07 -15.01
CA VAL A 45 -6.49 27.08 -15.39
C VAL A 45 -5.73 25.92 -14.73
N PRO A 46 -4.80 25.26 -15.44
CA PRO A 46 -3.92 24.25 -14.84
C PRO A 46 -3.10 24.85 -13.68
N ALA A 47 -3.06 24.15 -12.56
CA ALA A 47 -2.42 24.58 -11.32
C ALA A 47 -1.38 23.57 -10.81
N GLY A 48 -0.88 22.73 -11.71
CA GLY A 48 0.18 21.77 -11.45
C GLY A 48 -0.27 20.32 -11.63
N THR A 49 0.72 19.46 -11.83
CA THR A 49 0.55 18.01 -11.94
C THR A 49 1.33 17.36 -10.81
N SER A 50 0.75 16.31 -10.22
CA SER A 50 1.44 15.41 -9.31
C SER A 50 1.31 13.97 -9.77
N VAL A 51 2.36 13.20 -9.53
CA VAL A 51 2.44 11.77 -9.83
C VAL A 51 2.85 11.05 -8.56
N SER A 52 2.18 9.96 -8.22
CA SER A 52 2.55 9.07 -7.13
C SER A 52 2.82 7.68 -7.67
N VAL A 53 3.95 7.08 -7.28
CA VAL A 53 4.31 5.71 -7.66
C VAL A 53 4.42 4.88 -6.39
N THR A 54 3.67 3.78 -6.32
CA THR A 54 3.72 2.83 -5.20
C THR A 54 4.56 1.62 -5.59
N ILE A 55 5.60 1.34 -4.81
CA ILE A 55 6.62 0.34 -5.10
C ILE A 55 6.66 -0.66 -3.97
N ARG A 56 6.63 -1.94 -4.33
CA ARG A 56 6.90 -3.03 -3.40
C ARG A 56 8.27 -3.60 -3.67
N TYR A 57 9.06 -3.77 -2.63
CA TYR A 57 10.42 -4.26 -2.76
C TYR A 57 10.91 -4.95 -1.49
N GLU A 58 12.03 -5.65 -1.59
CA GLU A 58 12.66 -6.34 -0.47
C GLU A 58 14.07 -5.81 -0.25
N ILE A 59 14.38 -5.49 1.00
CA ILE A 59 15.73 -5.08 1.38
C ILE A 59 16.03 -5.51 2.82
N ARG A 60 17.23 -6.07 3.03
CA ARG A 60 17.71 -6.51 4.36
C ARG A 60 16.73 -7.46 5.07
N GLY A 61 16.11 -8.39 4.33
CA GLY A 61 15.17 -9.36 4.89
C GLY A 61 13.85 -8.74 5.38
N MET A 62 13.44 -7.62 4.80
CA MET A 62 12.17 -6.94 5.09
C MET A 62 11.42 -6.70 3.79
N VAL A 63 10.11 -6.94 3.81
CA VAL A 63 9.23 -6.46 2.75
C VAL A 63 8.89 -5.00 3.04
N ARG A 64 9.06 -4.15 2.04
CA ARG A 64 8.73 -2.72 2.14
C ARG A 64 7.74 -2.33 1.04
N VAL A 65 6.87 -1.40 1.39
CA VAL A 65 6.02 -0.68 0.44
C VAL A 65 6.34 0.80 0.59
N ALA A 66 6.74 1.42 -0.51
CA ALA A 66 7.07 2.83 -0.58
C ALA A 66 6.17 3.54 -1.57
N LYS A 67 5.62 4.68 -1.19
CA LYS A 67 4.94 5.62 -2.06
C LYS A 67 5.86 6.82 -2.29
N LEU A 68 6.23 7.05 -3.54
CA LEU A 68 6.97 8.24 -3.95
C LEU A 68 6.00 9.24 -4.57
N ALA A 69 5.68 10.31 -3.85
CA ALA A 69 4.79 11.38 -4.29
C ALA A 69 5.60 12.56 -4.85
N MET A 70 5.44 12.84 -6.14
CA MET A 70 6.18 13.84 -6.90
C MET A 70 5.26 15.00 -7.28
N THR A 71 5.73 16.23 -7.08
CA THR A 71 4.95 17.47 -7.27
C THR A 71 5.72 18.46 -8.14
N GLY A 72 5.00 19.36 -8.82
CA GLY A 72 5.61 20.21 -9.83
C GLY A 72 6.10 19.40 -11.03
N VAL A 73 5.33 18.35 -11.39
CA VAL A 73 5.69 17.46 -12.50
C VAL A 73 5.62 18.25 -13.80
N THR A 74 6.76 18.39 -14.46
CA THR A 74 6.89 19.11 -15.74
C THR A 74 6.95 18.18 -16.94
N ASP A 75 7.38 16.94 -16.71
CA ASP A 75 7.48 15.92 -17.75
C ASP A 75 7.27 14.54 -17.12
N PHE A 76 6.57 13.66 -17.80
CA PHE A 76 6.36 12.29 -17.34
C PHE A 76 5.96 11.40 -18.52
N SER A 77 6.36 10.14 -18.46
CA SER A 77 5.84 9.09 -19.33
C SER A 77 5.28 7.96 -18.48
N ILE A 78 4.12 7.47 -18.90
CA ILE A 78 3.51 6.24 -18.43
C ILE A 78 3.15 5.46 -19.69
N PHE A 79 3.64 4.23 -19.81
CA PHE A 79 3.17 3.36 -20.88
C PHE A 79 1.72 2.98 -20.56
N GLU A 80 0.77 3.31 -21.44
CA GLU A 80 -0.65 3.03 -21.23
C GLU A 80 -0.88 1.51 -21.18
N GLN A 81 -0.99 0.95 -19.98
CA GLN A 81 -1.71 -0.30 -19.76
C GLN A 81 -2.81 -0.06 -18.73
N GLU A 82 -4.05 -0.35 -19.14
CA GLU A 82 -5.21 -0.24 -18.27
C GLU A 82 -5.05 -1.18 -17.05
N GLY A 83 -4.72 -0.60 -15.89
CA GLY A 83 -4.84 -1.26 -14.59
C GLY A 83 -3.59 -2.04 -14.17
N ALA A 84 -3.06 -1.65 -12.99
CA ALA A 84 -2.00 -2.31 -12.24
C ALA A 84 -0.73 -2.64 -13.08
N ASP A 85 0.11 -1.63 -13.31
CA ASP A 85 1.44 -1.80 -13.90
C ASP A 85 2.35 -2.57 -12.93
N CYS A 86 2.38 -3.89 -13.05
CA CYS A 86 3.35 -4.76 -12.37
C CYS A 86 4.73 -4.69 -13.05
N SER A 87 5.28 -3.49 -13.26
CA SER A 87 6.60 -3.31 -13.88
C SER A 87 7.68 -3.72 -12.91
N ALA A 88 8.40 -4.80 -13.23
CA ALA A 88 9.55 -5.25 -12.46
C ALA A 88 10.66 -4.20 -12.50
N LEU A 89 11.18 -3.84 -11.32
CA LEU A 89 12.25 -2.87 -11.16
C LEU A 89 13.59 -3.60 -11.12
N GLY A 90 14.47 -3.27 -12.07
CA GLY A 90 15.88 -3.63 -12.00
C GLY A 90 16.58 -2.84 -10.89
N VAL A 91 16.88 -1.58 -11.18
CA VAL A 91 17.31 -0.53 -10.23
C VAL A 91 16.86 0.79 -10.84
N ILE A 92 16.25 1.66 -10.05
CA ILE A 92 15.85 2.98 -10.55
C ILE A 92 17.07 3.85 -10.83
N GLN A 93 16.99 4.70 -11.86
CA GLN A 93 17.97 5.76 -12.08
C GLN A 93 17.40 7.09 -11.60
N THR A 94 18.27 7.93 -11.03
CA THR A 94 17.87 9.24 -10.53
C THR A 94 18.88 10.30 -10.91
N GLU A 95 18.40 11.48 -11.27
CA GLU A 95 19.23 12.64 -11.59
C GLU A 95 18.66 13.89 -10.94
N PHE A 96 19.54 14.79 -10.49
CA PHE A 96 19.17 16.17 -10.16
C PHE A 96 19.90 17.11 -11.12
N SER A 97 19.13 17.82 -11.94
CA SER A 97 19.68 18.68 -13.00
C SER A 97 18.76 19.86 -13.26
N ALA A 98 19.35 21.05 -13.43
CA ALA A 98 18.63 22.31 -13.62
C ALA A 98 17.52 22.57 -12.57
N GLY A 99 17.76 22.18 -11.30
CA GLY A 99 16.80 22.36 -10.22
C GLY A 99 15.63 21.37 -10.23
N LYS A 100 15.66 20.35 -11.09
CA LYS A 100 14.63 19.32 -11.22
C LYS A 100 15.15 17.95 -10.82
N LEU A 101 14.29 17.16 -10.21
CA LEU A 101 14.50 15.75 -9.95
C LEU A 101 13.98 14.94 -11.14
N ARG A 102 14.73 13.91 -11.55
CA ARG A 102 14.32 12.94 -12.56
C ARG A 102 14.43 11.54 -12.00
N PHE A 103 13.39 10.75 -12.23
CA PHE A 103 13.32 9.34 -11.83
C PHE A 103 13.00 8.51 -13.06
N TRP A 104 13.81 7.49 -13.33
CA TRP A 104 13.52 6.44 -14.33
C TRP A 104 13.31 5.14 -13.59
N PHE A 105 12.10 4.58 -13.73
CA PHE A 105 11.70 3.38 -13.02
C PHE A 105 11.98 2.12 -13.84
N ASP A 106 11.99 2.22 -15.16
CA ASP A 106 12.46 1.15 -16.03
C ASP A 106 13.72 1.55 -16.82
N PRO A 107 14.56 0.56 -17.20
CA PRO A 107 15.73 0.80 -18.03
C PRO A 107 15.43 1.25 -19.48
N GLN A 108 14.20 1.04 -19.97
CA GLN A 108 13.78 1.35 -21.33
C GLN A 108 13.41 2.84 -21.50
N GLY A 109 13.13 3.54 -20.41
CA GLY A 109 12.68 4.93 -20.38
C GLY A 109 11.16 5.08 -20.56
N GLU A 110 10.38 4.03 -20.37
CA GLU A 110 8.93 4.05 -20.62
C GLU A 110 8.14 4.63 -19.43
N LEU A 111 8.65 4.45 -18.21
CA LEU A 111 8.16 5.01 -16.96
C LEU A 111 9.21 5.93 -16.34
N TYR A 112 8.99 7.24 -16.50
CA TYR A 112 9.83 8.26 -15.89
C TYR A 112 9.02 9.47 -15.45
N VAL A 113 9.56 10.22 -14.49
CA VAL A 113 8.97 11.45 -13.97
C VAL A 113 10.04 12.51 -13.75
N VAL A 114 9.77 13.73 -14.20
CA VAL A 114 10.56 14.94 -13.93
C VAL A 114 9.73 15.90 -13.07
N CYS A 115 10.22 16.27 -11.90
CA CYS A 115 9.47 17.07 -10.93
C CYS A 115 10.34 18.07 -10.16
N ASP A 116 9.70 19.00 -9.47
CA ASP A 116 10.36 19.96 -8.57
C ASP A 116 10.76 19.32 -7.24
N GLU A 117 9.80 18.62 -6.61
CA GLU A 117 9.96 18.04 -5.29
C GLU A 117 9.35 16.64 -5.24
N ALA A 118 9.94 15.75 -4.46
CA ALA A 118 9.41 14.41 -4.21
C ALA A 118 9.37 14.09 -2.72
N HIS A 119 8.44 13.22 -2.32
CA HIS A 119 8.25 12.79 -0.94
C HIS A 119 8.13 11.28 -0.91
N LEU A 120 8.96 10.62 -0.09
CA LEU A 120 8.91 9.20 0.16
C LEU A 120 8.10 8.94 1.43
N ASP A 121 7.02 8.19 1.31
CA ASP A 121 6.31 7.56 2.42
C ASP A 121 6.56 6.06 2.37
N GLU A 122 7.01 5.45 3.46
CA GLU A 122 7.40 4.04 3.48
C GLU A 122 6.90 3.30 4.71
N ILE A 123 6.46 2.06 4.49
CA ILE A 123 6.11 1.09 5.52
C ILE A 123 6.96 -0.16 5.33
N ALA A 124 7.47 -0.67 6.43
CA ALA A 124 8.26 -1.89 6.50
C ALA A 124 7.52 -2.96 7.30
N THR A 125 7.67 -4.19 6.86
CA THR A 125 7.02 -5.37 7.43
C THR A 125 8.05 -6.49 7.53
N PRO A 126 8.08 -7.25 8.64
CA PRO A 126 8.98 -8.39 8.76
C PRO A 126 8.72 -9.38 7.62
N PHE A 127 9.80 -9.89 7.03
CA PHE A 127 9.71 -10.93 6.04
C PHE A 127 9.33 -12.25 6.73
N VAL A 128 8.14 -12.74 6.42
CA VAL A 128 7.69 -14.09 6.79
C VAL A 128 7.46 -14.81 5.48
N THR A 129 8.18 -15.91 5.28
CA THR A 129 8.00 -16.83 4.16
C THR A 129 6.60 -17.44 4.25
N ALA A 130 5.61 -16.75 3.71
CA ALA A 130 4.38 -17.36 3.27
C ALA A 130 4.52 -17.57 1.76
N ASP A 131 4.16 -18.75 1.30
CA ASP A 131 4.06 -19.07 -0.12
C ASP A 131 3.34 -17.92 -0.83
N GLN A 132 4.03 -17.20 -1.73
CA GLN A 132 3.49 -16.00 -2.38
C GLN A 132 2.37 -16.32 -3.37
N ALA A 133 2.21 -17.61 -3.70
CA ALA A 133 1.17 -18.07 -4.58
C ALA A 133 -0.18 -18.06 -3.84
N ALA A 134 -1.03 -17.10 -4.23
CA ALA A 134 -2.43 -16.88 -3.84
C ALA A 134 -2.73 -15.88 -2.71
N GLU A 135 -1.92 -14.84 -2.48
CA GLU A 135 -2.39 -13.66 -1.72
C GLU A 135 -3.42 -12.86 -2.55
N PHE A 136 -4.69 -12.88 -2.12
CA PHE A 136 -5.77 -12.12 -2.77
C PHE A 136 -5.76 -10.64 -2.37
N ALA A 137 -5.59 -10.35 -1.09
CA ALA A 137 -5.56 -8.99 -0.57
C ALA A 137 -4.59 -8.87 0.60
N ARG A 138 -3.90 -7.73 0.69
CA ARG A 138 -3.00 -7.38 1.78
C ARG A 138 -3.16 -5.93 2.19
N TRP A 139 -3.34 -5.73 3.49
CA TRP A 139 -3.34 -4.43 4.11
C TRP A 139 -2.29 -4.36 5.21
N THR A 140 -1.50 -3.30 5.22
CA THR A 140 -0.48 -3.06 6.23
C THR A 140 -0.67 -1.67 6.85
N PHE A 141 -0.62 -1.63 8.18
CA PHE A 141 -0.76 -0.43 8.98
C PHE A 141 0.40 -0.29 9.95
N GLN A 142 0.91 0.93 10.10
CA GLN A 142 1.90 1.29 11.11
C GLN A 142 1.30 2.34 12.05
N GLY A 143 0.96 1.89 13.26
CA GLY A 143 0.44 2.75 14.32
C GLY A 143 1.57 3.47 15.04
N ARG A 144 1.30 4.72 15.45
CA ARG A 144 2.27 5.57 16.17
C ARG A 144 2.28 5.34 17.67
N THR A 145 1.26 4.66 18.21
CA THR A 145 1.16 4.32 19.62
C THR A 145 2.05 3.11 19.95
N ALA A 146 2.62 3.07 21.15
CA ALA A 146 3.47 1.95 21.57
C ALA A 146 2.69 0.63 21.66
N GLU A 147 1.41 0.70 22.03
CA GLU A 147 0.51 -0.44 22.08
C GLU A 147 -0.44 -0.40 20.87
N GLY A 148 -0.63 -1.56 20.26
CA GLY A 148 -1.58 -1.79 19.18
C GLY A 148 -2.77 -2.64 19.63
N PRO A 149 -3.68 -2.97 18.70
CA PRO A 149 -4.81 -3.83 19.01
C PRO A 149 -4.33 -5.22 19.47
N THR A 150 -5.07 -5.82 20.40
CA THR A 150 -4.87 -7.22 20.80
C THR A 150 -5.78 -8.14 20.00
N VAL A 151 -5.51 -9.45 20.02
CA VAL A 151 -6.41 -10.45 19.44
C VAL A 151 -7.83 -10.32 20.04
N GLN A 152 -7.95 -10.13 21.35
CA GLN A 152 -9.27 -9.95 21.99
C GLN A 152 -9.99 -8.71 21.48
N TRP A 153 -9.26 -7.61 21.26
CA TRP A 153 -9.83 -6.39 20.70
C TRP A 153 -10.38 -6.62 19.29
N LEU A 154 -9.61 -7.30 18.42
CA LEU A 154 -10.07 -7.63 17.06
C LEU A 154 -11.34 -8.49 17.06
N LEU A 155 -11.37 -9.53 17.90
CA LEU A 155 -12.54 -10.40 18.03
C LEU A 155 -13.76 -9.65 18.55
N HIS A 156 -13.57 -8.76 19.52
CA HIS A 156 -14.65 -7.95 20.08
C HIS A 156 -15.26 -6.98 19.05
N GLU A 157 -14.42 -6.27 18.28
CA GLU A 157 -14.90 -5.36 17.25
C GLU A 157 -15.62 -6.08 16.10
N LEU A 158 -15.15 -7.27 15.73
CA LEU A 158 -15.82 -8.12 14.75
C LEU A 158 -17.18 -8.62 15.24
N ASP A 159 -17.28 -9.03 16.51
CA ASP A 159 -18.54 -9.44 17.12
C ASP A 159 -19.55 -8.27 17.16
N ARG A 160 -19.11 -7.08 17.57
CA ARG A 160 -19.93 -5.85 17.54
C ARG A 160 -20.44 -5.50 16.14
N ALA A 161 -19.66 -5.82 15.11
CA ALA A 161 -20.05 -5.62 13.71
C ALA A 161 -20.91 -6.76 13.12
N GLY A 162 -21.28 -7.76 13.92
CA GLY A 162 -22.08 -8.92 13.49
C GLY A 162 -21.30 -9.94 12.66
N LEU A 163 -19.98 -9.99 12.80
CA LEU A 163 -19.07 -10.90 12.09
C LEU A 163 -18.27 -11.76 13.10
N PRO A 164 -18.94 -12.58 13.93
CA PRO A 164 -18.24 -13.36 14.94
C PRO A 164 -17.19 -14.28 14.31
N CYS A 165 -15.98 -14.23 14.86
CA CYS A 165 -14.84 -15.02 14.43
C CYS A 165 -14.22 -15.73 15.64
N ALA A 166 -13.55 -16.85 15.39
CA ALA A 166 -12.64 -17.51 16.30
C ALA A 166 -11.19 -17.20 15.90
N TRP A 167 -10.28 -17.28 16.86
CA TRP A 167 -8.85 -17.11 16.63
C TRP A 167 -8.15 -18.46 16.62
N ARG A 168 -7.28 -18.66 15.62
CA ARG A 168 -6.34 -19.78 15.57
C ARG A 168 -4.91 -19.25 15.48
N GLU A 169 -4.12 -19.49 16.52
CA GLU A 169 -2.71 -19.10 16.52
C GLU A 169 -1.93 -19.87 15.44
N ALA A 170 -1.05 -19.18 14.71
CA ALA A 170 -0.22 -19.80 13.68
C ALA A 170 0.73 -20.82 14.33
N LYS A 171 0.82 -22.02 13.73
CA LYS A 171 1.81 -23.02 14.15
C LYS A 171 3.21 -22.54 13.76
N ARG A 172 4.10 -22.47 14.73
CA ARG A 172 5.44 -21.89 14.61
C ARG A 172 6.43 -22.93 14.09
N ASP A 173 6.27 -23.35 12.84
CA ASP A 173 7.14 -24.39 12.24
C ASP A 173 8.47 -23.81 11.71
N VAL A 174 8.58 -22.48 11.59
CA VAL A 174 9.79 -21.77 11.13
C VAL A 174 10.14 -20.64 12.11
N ALA A 175 11.43 -20.28 12.20
CA ALA A 175 11.90 -19.14 12.98
C ALA A 175 11.22 -17.85 12.50
N ILE A 176 10.35 -17.29 13.35
CA ILE A 176 9.65 -16.04 13.09
C ILE A 176 10.62 -14.86 13.29
N HIS A 177 10.52 -13.83 12.45
CA HIS A 177 11.26 -12.59 12.65
C HIS A 177 11.02 -12.05 14.07
N PRO A 178 12.06 -11.65 14.83
CA PRO A 178 11.95 -11.33 16.27
C PRO A 178 11.03 -10.13 16.59
N ALA A 179 10.66 -9.36 15.57
CA ALA A 179 9.71 -8.27 15.70
C ALA A 179 8.25 -8.74 15.80
N VAL A 180 7.92 -9.94 15.32
CA VAL A 180 6.54 -10.46 15.36
C VAL A 180 6.15 -10.74 16.80
N GLN A 181 5.03 -10.16 17.23
CA GLN A 181 4.51 -10.31 18.58
C GLN A 181 3.51 -11.45 18.67
N TRP A 182 2.64 -11.56 17.66
CA TRP A 182 1.67 -12.64 17.52
C TRP A 182 1.19 -12.71 16.06
N GLU A 183 0.78 -13.92 15.65
CA GLU A 183 0.40 -14.24 14.28
C GLU A 183 -0.61 -15.40 14.30
N GLY A 184 -1.59 -15.38 13.40
CA GLY A 184 -2.64 -16.38 13.33
C GLY A 184 -3.77 -16.01 12.40
N ASP A 185 -4.83 -16.82 12.41
CA ASP A 185 -5.95 -16.73 11.48
C ASP A 185 -7.26 -16.42 12.20
N LEU A 186 -8.05 -15.52 11.61
CA LEU A 186 -9.44 -15.29 11.98
C LEU A 186 -10.34 -16.23 11.18
N ILE A 187 -11.09 -17.06 11.91
CA ILE A 187 -11.98 -18.09 11.36
C ILE A 187 -13.43 -17.67 11.62
N PRO A 188 -14.24 -17.37 10.60
CA PRO A 188 -15.62 -16.95 10.80
C PRO A 188 -16.52 -18.06 11.37
N ALA A 189 -17.45 -17.72 12.26
CA ALA A 189 -18.15 -18.70 13.09
C ALA A 189 -19.31 -19.52 12.44
N VAL A 190 -19.59 -19.47 11.12
CA VAL A 190 -20.80 -20.16 10.57
C VAL A 190 -20.61 -20.75 9.16
N ASP A 191 -21.22 -21.94 9.00
CA ASP A 191 -21.33 -22.93 7.90
C ASP A 191 -20.05 -23.62 7.41
N PHE A 192 -19.86 -24.82 7.97
CA PHE A 192 -18.80 -25.82 7.81
C PHE A 192 -18.64 -26.41 6.39
N SER A 193 -18.92 -25.64 5.33
CA SER A 193 -18.73 -26.10 3.94
C SER A 193 -17.72 -25.29 3.16
N VAL A 194 -17.01 -24.35 3.80
CA VAL A 194 -15.91 -23.63 3.14
C VAL A 194 -14.64 -24.41 3.40
N ASP A 195 -14.01 -24.86 2.31
CA ASP A 195 -12.67 -25.44 2.30
C ASP A 195 -11.75 -24.65 3.26
N GLY A 196 -10.87 -25.35 3.98
CA GLY A 196 -10.06 -24.84 5.08
C GLY A 196 -9.08 -23.70 4.76
N ASP A 197 -9.22 -23.08 3.59
CA ASP A 197 -8.30 -22.13 2.97
C ASP A 197 -8.81 -20.68 2.99
N ASN A 198 -10.09 -20.42 3.28
CA ASN A 198 -10.65 -19.06 3.29
C ASN A 198 -10.61 -18.42 4.69
N MET A 199 -9.48 -17.80 5.03
CA MET A 199 -9.28 -17.14 6.33
C MET A 199 -8.63 -15.77 6.17
N VAL A 200 -8.83 -14.91 7.18
CA VAL A 200 -8.06 -13.66 7.29
C VAL A 200 -6.87 -13.90 8.20
N HIS A 201 -5.69 -13.94 7.60
CA HIS A 201 -4.44 -14.06 8.32
C HIS A 201 -4.03 -12.70 8.89
N VAL A 202 -3.65 -12.68 10.17
CA VAL A 202 -3.32 -11.48 10.92
C VAL A 202 -1.95 -11.63 11.57
N MET A 203 -1.11 -10.61 11.42
CA MET A 203 0.18 -10.55 12.08
C MET A 203 0.40 -9.17 12.69
N ALA A 204 0.69 -9.12 13.99
CA ALA A 204 1.16 -7.93 14.65
C ALA A 204 2.64 -8.03 14.99
N TYR A 205 3.34 -6.93 14.80
CA TYR A 205 4.78 -6.84 14.97
C TYR A 205 5.18 -5.49 15.54
N ARG A 206 6.33 -5.44 16.21
CA ARG A 206 6.98 -4.18 16.58
C ARG A 206 7.54 -3.52 15.34
N LEU A 207 7.48 -2.19 15.27
CA LEU A 207 8.13 -1.49 14.17
C LEU A 207 9.62 -1.82 14.14
N LEU A 208 10.10 -2.13 12.94
CA LEU A 208 11.49 -2.48 12.69
C LEU A 208 12.41 -1.27 12.85
N GLU A 209 11.84 -0.08 12.67
CA GLU A 209 12.51 1.21 12.78
C GLU A 209 11.59 2.16 13.55
N GLY A 210 12.05 2.68 14.69
CA GLY A 210 11.30 3.65 15.50
C GLY A 210 10.40 3.04 16.58
N GLN A 211 9.40 3.82 17.00
CA GLN A 211 8.44 3.48 18.05
C GLN A 211 7.06 3.29 17.45
N GLY A 212 6.34 2.25 17.87
CA GLY A 212 4.98 1.97 17.43
C GLY A 212 4.71 0.48 17.25
N PHE A 213 3.61 0.17 16.58
CA PHE A 213 3.26 -1.19 16.17
C PHE A 213 2.99 -1.25 14.66
N GLY A 214 3.24 -2.42 14.10
CA GLY A 214 2.82 -2.79 12.76
C GLY A 214 1.74 -3.85 12.84
N LEU A 215 0.75 -3.75 11.96
CA LEU A 215 -0.28 -4.74 11.79
C LEU A 215 -0.42 -5.05 10.31
N MET A 216 -0.61 -6.32 10.01
CA MET A 216 -0.85 -6.81 8.67
C MET A 216 -2.04 -7.74 8.67
N LEU A 217 -2.91 -7.54 7.69
CA LEU A 217 -4.04 -8.39 7.38
C LEU A 217 -3.84 -8.94 5.96
N ARG A 218 -3.99 -10.26 5.78
CA ARG A 218 -3.95 -10.92 4.47
C ARG A 218 -5.15 -11.83 4.29
N VAL A 219 -5.58 -11.97 3.05
CA VAL A 219 -6.53 -13.00 2.63
C VAL A 219 -5.86 -13.81 1.54
N PHE A 220 -5.89 -15.14 1.70
CA PHE A 220 -5.39 -16.08 0.71
C PHE A 220 -6.55 -16.67 -0.10
N GLY A 221 -6.28 -17.17 -1.31
CA GLY A 221 -7.24 -17.94 -2.11
C GLY A 221 -8.17 -17.10 -3.01
N ILE A 222 -9.44 -17.52 -3.10
CA ILE A 222 -10.44 -16.98 -4.04
C ILE A 222 -11.25 -15.86 -3.37
N GLN A 223 -11.83 -14.95 -4.17
CA GLN A 223 -12.72 -13.89 -3.68
C GLN A 223 -13.88 -14.43 -2.85
N ASP A 224 -13.83 -14.17 -1.54
CA ASP A 224 -14.94 -14.39 -0.61
C ASP A 224 -15.44 -13.04 -0.07
N ARG A 225 -16.72 -12.75 -0.30
CA ARG A 225 -17.40 -11.54 0.19
C ARG A 225 -17.30 -11.39 1.71
N ARG A 226 -17.25 -12.50 2.44
CA ARG A 226 -17.14 -12.51 3.90
C ARG A 226 -15.74 -12.12 4.36
N MET A 227 -14.69 -12.68 3.74
CA MET A 227 -13.30 -12.32 4.06
C MET A 227 -13.06 -10.84 3.78
N ARG A 228 -13.55 -10.36 2.64
CA ARG A 228 -13.54 -8.95 2.29
C ARG A 228 -14.22 -8.09 3.36
N ARG A 229 -15.40 -8.49 3.84
CA ARG A 229 -16.14 -7.72 4.85
C ARG A 229 -15.44 -7.69 6.21
N ILE A 230 -14.86 -8.80 6.65
CA ILE A 230 -14.04 -8.85 7.89
C ILE A 230 -12.89 -7.87 7.79
N LEU A 231 -12.21 -7.89 6.65
CA LEU A 231 -11.06 -7.06 6.37
C LEU A 231 -11.44 -5.58 6.29
N GLU A 232 -12.53 -5.23 5.60
CA GLU A 232 -13.09 -3.87 5.57
C GLU A 232 -13.45 -3.36 6.97
N VAL A 233 -14.16 -4.16 7.77
CA VAL A 233 -14.51 -3.79 9.15
C VAL A 233 -13.28 -3.59 10.01
N LEU A 234 -12.31 -4.50 9.96
CA LEU A 234 -11.09 -4.36 10.76
C LEU A 234 -10.29 -3.13 10.35
N THR A 235 -10.07 -2.92 9.05
CA THR A 235 -9.33 -1.75 8.57
C THR A 235 -9.99 -0.44 8.97
N ASP A 236 -11.33 -0.36 8.89
CA ASP A 236 -12.10 0.79 9.38
C ASP A 236 -11.95 0.98 10.90
N GLN A 237 -12.20 -0.06 11.70
CA GLN A 237 -12.09 0.05 13.16
C GLN A 237 -10.68 0.41 13.62
N ILE A 238 -9.65 -0.15 12.99
CA ILE A 238 -8.25 0.16 13.34
C ILE A 238 -7.92 1.61 12.98
N THR A 239 -8.31 2.08 11.80
CA THR A 239 -8.01 3.47 11.38
C THR A 239 -8.80 4.52 12.17
N GLN A 240 -9.97 4.16 12.72
CA GLN A 240 -10.75 5.02 13.61
C GLN A 240 -10.15 5.12 15.01
N HIS A 241 -9.55 4.03 15.53
CA HIS A 241 -9.05 3.97 16.91
C HIS A 241 -7.55 4.29 17.04
N PHE A 242 -6.77 4.05 15.99
CA PHE A 242 -5.31 4.21 16.03
C PHE A 242 -4.86 5.22 14.99
N ALA A 243 -4.06 6.21 15.43
CA ALA A 243 -3.37 7.10 14.52
C ALA A 243 -2.14 6.40 13.92
N GLY A 244 -2.07 6.38 12.60
CA GLY A 244 -1.00 5.69 11.89
C GLY A 244 -0.97 6.01 10.41
N ASP A 245 -0.04 5.35 9.73
CA ASP A 245 0.09 5.40 8.28
C ASP A 245 -0.26 4.01 7.72
N CYS A 246 -0.99 3.96 6.61
CA CYS A 246 -1.34 2.72 5.92
C CYS A 246 -0.83 2.78 4.48
N LEU A 247 -0.24 1.67 4.02
CA LEU A 247 0.16 1.48 2.63
C LEU A 247 -0.33 0.11 2.19
N VAL A 248 -0.93 0.11 1.01
CA VAL A 248 -1.70 -1.01 0.46
C VAL A 248 -0.83 -1.67 -0.59
N GLY A 249 -0.52 -2.95 -0.42
CA GLY A 249 0.44 -3.65 -1.28
C GLY A 249 -0.14 -4.27 -2.54
N THR A 250 -1.40 -4.74 -2.51
CA THR A 250 -2.03 -5.45 -3.63
C THR A 250 -3.56 -5.29 -3.69
N THR A 251 -4.11 -4.28 -3.00
CA THR A 251 -5.50 -3.76 -2.96
C THR A 251 -6.26 -4.03 -1.65
N ILE A 252 -6.46 -2.95 -0.88
CA ILE A 252 -7.63 -2.50 -0.09
C ILE A 252 -7.49 -0.99 0.14
N VAL A 253 -8.32 -0.19 -0.51
CA VAL A 253 -8.42 1.26 -0.29
C VAL A 253 -9.19 1.52 1.01
N PRO A 254 -8.63 2.18 2.04
CA PRO A 254 -9.34 2.55 3.26
C PRO A 254 -10.42 3.62 3.02
N GLY A 255 -11.33 3.77 3.98
CA GLY A 255 -12.53 4.62 3.94
C GLY A 255 -12.32 6.08 3.50
N ARG A 256 -13.40 6.64 2.92
CA ARG A 256 -13.54 7.87 2.10
C ARG A 256 -12.92 7.81 0.70
N GLU A 257 -11.75 7.20 0.52
CA GLU A 257 -11.17 7.00 -0.83
C GLU A 257 -11.91 5.89 -1.62
N TRP A 258 -12.61 4.99 -0.91
CA TRP A 258 -13.51 3.95 -1.45
C TRP A 258 -14.64 4.51 -2.33
N GLU A 259 -15.26 5.63 -1.94
CA GLU A 259 -16.38 6.24 -2.70
C GLU A 259 -15.90 6.81 -4.04
N GLY A 260 -14.72 7.44 -4.05
CA GLY A 260 -14.09 7.96 -5.26
C GLY A 260 -13.61 6.85 -6.20
N TRP A 261 -13.17 5.71 -5.67
CA TRP A 261 -12.82 4.54 -6.47
C TRP A 261 -14.07 3.84 -7.05
N LEU A 262 -15.10 3.57 -6.23
CA LEU A 262 -16.39 3.01 -6.67
C LEU A 262 -17.01 3.80 -7.83
N THR A 263 -16.97 5.13 -7.73
CA THR A 263 -17.54 6.01 -8.75
C THR A 263 -16.77 5.88 -10.06
N ARG A 264 -15.44 5.81 -10.03
CA ARG A 264 -14.59 5.65 -11.22
C ARG A 264 -14.72 4.27 -11.86
N GLU A 265 -14.80 3.22 -11.04
CA GLU A 265 -14.97 1.84 -11.50
C GLU A 265 -16.35 1.61 -12.14
N HIS A 266 -17.42 2.23 -11.60
CA HIS A 266 -18.76 2.13 -12.18
C HIS A 266 -18.88 2.83 -13.54
N HIS A 267 -18.20 3.97 -13.74
CA HIS A 267 -18.16 4.65 -15.04
C HIS A 267 -17.35 3.84 -16.07
N ALA A 268 -16.19 3.30 -15.67
CA ALA A 268 -15.35 2.47 -16.53
C ALA A 268 -16.01 1.13 -16.95
N ARG A 269 -16.99 0.65 -16.18
CA ARG A 269 -17.79 -0.54 -16.49
C ARG A 269 -19.01 -0.26 -17.35
N HIS A 270 -19.67 0.90 -17.18
CA HIS A 270 -20.78 1.29 -18.06
C HIS A 270 -20.29 1.58 -19.49
N ASP A 271 -19.14 2.23 -19.65
CA ASP A 271 -18.56 2.52 -20.98
C ASP A 271 -18.08 1.25 -21.73
N ARG A 272 -17.93 0.12 -21.02
CA ARG A 272 -17.58 -1.19 -21.60
C ARG A 272 -18.78 -2.03 -22.02
N TRP A 273 -20.00 -1.66 -21.63
CA TRP A 273 -21.23 -2.37 -22.01
C TRP A 273 -22.00 -1.67 -23.14
N ASP A 274 -21.67 -0.40 -23.42
CA ASP A 274 -22.23 0.38 -24.53
C ASP A 274 -21.28 0.50 -25.74
N ARG A 275 -20.32 -0.43 -25.89
CA ARG A 275 -19.50 -0.61 -27.11
C ARG A 275 -19.53 -2.04 -27.61
#